data_AF-A0A7Y8J342-F1
#
_entry.id   AF-A0A7Y8J342-F1
#
_cell.length_a   1.000
_cell.length_b   1.000
_cell.length_c   1.000
_cell.angle_alpha   90.00
_cell.angle_beta   90.00
_cell.angle_gamma   90.00
#
_symmetry.space_group_name_H-M   'P 1'
#
loop_
_entity.id
_entity.type
_entity.pdbx_description
1 polymer ?
#
loop_
_entity_poly.entity_id
_entity_poly.type
_entity_poly.pdbx_seq_one_letter_code
_entity_poly.pdbx_strand_id
1 'polypeptide(L)'
;MAVQLTSIPGFFWQGWNQAANYCYVNGIELEQGLEWTDKSIGINKNVTNTYTKAAILNALGKKDEASKLKAEAFTNASEVDVNNLGYQLLGGGKIDDAIEVFKKNTELFPESWNVWDSLAEGYMNKGEKKLAVDYYKKALGMAPENQQERINGALAQLGAK
;
A
#
# COMPACT_ATOMS: atom_id res chain seq x y z
N MET A 1 -10.87 4.48 -37.11
CA MET A 1 -11.70 5.14 -36.07
C MET A 1 -11.20 4.74 -34.67
N ALA A 2 -10.03 5.22 -34.23
CA ALA A 2 -9.42 4.82 -32.95
C ALA A 2 -9.41 5.93 -31.89
N VAL A 3 -10.06 7.08 -32.16
CA VAL A 3 -10.02 8.27 -31.30
C VAL A 3 -11.25 8.38 -30.38
N GLN A 4 -12.23 7.46 -30.46
CA GLN A 4 -13.55 7.67 -29.87
C GLN A 4 -13.81 6.95 -28.53
N LEU A 5 -12.79 6.38 -27.89
CA LEU A 5 -12.93 5.73 -26.57
C LEU A 5 -12.11 6.39 -25.44
N THR A 6 -11.23 7.34 -25.75
CA THR A 6 -10.46 8.07 -24.73
C THR A 6 -11.25 9.23 -24.08
N SER A 7 -12.44 9.54 -24.63
CA SER A 7 -13.32 10.62 -24.16
C SER A 7 -14.56 10.13 -23.42
N ILE A 8 -14.63 8.85 -23.03
CA ILE A 8 -15.71 8.38 -22.15
C ILE A 8 -15.40 8.92 -20.75
N PRO A 9 -16.27 9.75 -20.14
CA PRO A 9 -16.17 10.11 -18.73
C PRO A 9 -16.58 8.88 -17.92
N GLY A 10 -15.68 7.90 -17.80
CA GLY A 10 -15.94 6.62 -17.14
C GLY A 10 -14.72 6.01 -16.48
N PHE A 11 -13.51 6.33 -16.95
CA PHE A 11 -12.28 5.89 -16.31
C PHE A 11 -11.54 7.09 -15.69
N PHE A 12 -11.82 7.31 -14.40
CA PHE A 12 -10.90 8.04 -13.53
C PHE A 12 -9.60 7.22 -13.36
N TRP A 13 -8.55 7.83 -12.80
CA TRP A 13 -7.25 7.18 -12.60
C TRP A 13 -7.38 5.81 -11.90
N GLN A 14 -8.37 5.65 -11.00
CA GLN A 14 -8.64 4.42 -10.25
C GLN A 14 -8.87 3.21 -11.15
N GLY A 15 -9.64 3.35 -12.23
CA GLY A 15 -9.98 2.20 -13.08
C GLY A 15 -8.74 1.65 -13.81
N TRP A 16 -7.90 2.56 -14.32
CA TRP A 16 -6.62 2.18 -14.93
C TRP A 16 -5.67 1.57 -13.90
N ASN A 17 -5.60 2.16 -12.71
CA ASN A 17 -4.76 1.62 -11.65
C ASN A 17 -5.24 0.27 -11.11
N GLN A 18 -6.56 0.06 -11.01
CA GLN A 18 -7.12 -1.22 -10.58
C GLN A 18 -6.78 -2.33 -11.57
N ALA A 19 -6.90 -2.06 -12.87
CA ALA A 19 -6.52 -3.00 -13.91
C ALA A 19 -5.01 -3.31 -13.86
N ALA A 20 -4.16 -2.28 -13.73
CA ALA A 20 -2.72 -2.46 -13.57
C ALA A 20 -2.34 -3.24 -12.31
N ASN A 21 -2.99 -2.93 -11.18
CA ASN A 21 -2.76 -3.63 -9.93
C ASN A 21 -3.23 -5.09 -10.01
N TYR A 22 -4.30 -5.39 -10.74
CA TYR A 22 -4.73 -6.76 -10.99
C TYR A 22 -3.66 -7.56 -11.75
N CYS A 23 -3.07 -6.98 -12.80
CA CYS A 23 -1.93 -7.57 -13.51
C CYS A 23 -0.77 -7.87 -12.56
N TYR A 24 -0.38 -6.89 -11.73
CA TYR A 24 0.69 -7.04 -10.74
C TYR A 24 0.39 -8.11 -9.68
N VAL A 25 -0.81 -8.09 -9.11
CA VAL A 25 -1.20 -9.03 -8.05
C VAL A 25 -1.12 -10.46 -8.54
N ASN A 26 -1.59 -10.72 -9.76
CA ASN A 26 -1.62 -12.05 -10.38
C ASN A 26 -0.33 -12.41 -11.15
N GLY A 27 0.57 -11.44 -11.37
CA GLY A 27 1.79 -11.67 -12.16
C GLY A 27 1.52 -11.94 -13.64
N ILE A 28 0.46 -11.37 -14.20
CA ILE A 28 0.03 -11.57 -15.60
C ILE A 28 0.07 -10.25 -16.36
N GLU A 29 0.32 -10.31 -17.66
CA GLU A 29 0.22 -9.15 -18.58
C GLU A 29 0.92 -7.90 -18.02
N LEU A 30 2.11 -8.06 -17.44
CA LEU A 30 2.79 -7.01 -16.67
C LEU A 30 3.15 -5.80 -17.55
N GLU A 31 3.51 -6.03 -18.81
CA GLU A 31 3.75 -4.97 -19.80
C GLU A 31 2.47 -4.17 -20.07
N GLN A 32 1.33 -4.84 -20.23
CA GLN A 32 0.06 -4.15 -20.41
C GLN A 32 -0.36 -3.40 -19.14
N GLY A 33 -0.13 -3.99 -17.97
CA GLY A 33 -0.32 -3.33 -16.68
C GLY A 33 0.53 -2.06 -16.57
N LEU A 34 1.78 -2.10 -17.05
CA LEU A 34 2.67 -0.94 -17.07
C LEU A 34 2.07 0.21 -17.91
N GLU A 35 1.55 -0.06 -19.10
CA GLU A 35 0.88 0.96 -19.91
C GLU A 35 -0.36 1.55 -19.22
N TRP A 36 -1.11 0.74 -18.48
CA TRP A 36 -2.25 1.23 -17.70
C TRP A 36 -1.83 2.11 -16.54
N THR A 37 -0.67 1.86 -15.92
CA THR A 37 -0.14 2.81 -14.92
C THR A 37 0.19 4.16 -15.53
N ASP A 38 0.71 4.22 -16.77
CA ASP A 38 0.98 5.49 -17.45
C ASP A 38 -0.30 6.29 -17.71
N LYS A 39 -1.38 5.60 -18.12
CA LYS A 39 -2.71 6.23 -18.27
C LYS A 39 -3.24 6.74 -16.94
N SER A 40 -3.12 5.96 -15.86
CA SER A 40 -3.54 6.37 -14.53
C SER A 40 -2.79 7.61 -14.04
N ILE A 41 -1.46 7.59 -14.15
CA ILE A 41 -0.57 8.68 -13.71
C ILE A 41 -0.85 9.95 -14.51
N GLY A 42 -1.11 9.84 -15.82
CA GLY A 42 -1.46 10.97 -16.68
C GLY A 42 -2.77 11.67 -16.32
N ILE A 43 -3.69 10.97 -15.64
CA ILE A 43 -4.96 11.56 -15.16
C ILE A 43 -4.76 12.24 -13.81
N ASN A 44 -4.18 11.54 -12.84
CA ASN A 44 -3.88 12.09 -11.52
C ASN A 44 -2.79 11.25 -10.83
N LYS A 45 -1.55 11.73 -10.84
CA LYS A 45 -0.42 11.06 -10.18
C LYS A 45 -0.61 11.06 -8.66
N ASN A 46 -0.47 9.89 -8.04
CA ASN A 46 -0.51 9.72 -6.60
C ASN A 46 0.40 8.56 -6.15
N VAL A 47 0.51 8.36 -4.82
CA VAL A 47 1.35 7.30 -4.26
C VAL A 47 0.94 5.92 -4.76
N THR A 48 -0.36 5.64 -4.87
CA THR A 48 -0.89 4.33 -5.25
C THR A 48 -0.52 3.93 -6.67
N ASN A 49 -0.73 4.82 -7.65
CA ASN A 49 -0.44 4.50 -9.05
C ASN A 49 1.04 4.57 -9.39
N THR A 50 1.78 5.46 -8.73
CA THR A 50 3.25 5.54 -8.85
C THR A 50 3.90 4.29 -8.25
N TYR A 51 3.42 3.82 -7.09
CA TYR A 51 3.88 2.57 -6.49
C TYR A 51 3.53 1.36 -7.35
N THR A 52 2.30 1.27 -7.87
CA THR A 52 1.89 0.15 -8.74
C THR A 52 2.81 0.03 -9.95
N LYS A 53 3.16 1.17 -10.57
CA LYS A 53 4.15 1.21 -11.65
C LYS A 53 5.52 0.70 -11.20
N ALA A 54 6.01 1.17 -10.05
CA ALA A 54 7.28 0.72 -9.49
C ALA A 54 7.29 -0.80 -9.22
N ALA A 55 6.19 -1.34 -8.70
CA ALA A 55 6.04 -2.75 -8.39
C ALA A 55 6.03 -3.62 -9.66
N ILE A 56 5.34 -3.17 -10.72
CA ILE A 56 5.37 -3.83 -12.04
C ILE A 56 6.79 -3.77 -12.64
N LEU A 57 7.46 -2.61 -12.60
CA LEU A 57 8.84 -2.48 -13.08
C LEU A 57 9.79 -3.44 -12.35
N ASN A 58 9.63 -3.59 -11.04
CA ASN A 58 10.41 -4.53 -10.25
C ASN A 58 10.15 -5.98 -10.67
N ALA A 59 8.88 -6.35 -10.89
CA ALA A 59 8.50 -7.68 -11.38
C ALA A 59 9.06 -7.98 -12.79
N LEU A 60 9.21 -6.94 -13.62
CA LEU A 60 9.87 -7.01 -14.94
C LEU A 60 11.40 -6.94 -14.87
N GLY A 61 12.01 -6.94 -13.68
CA GLY A 61 13.46 -6.92 -13.48
C GLY A 61 14.12 -5.54 -13.59
N LYS A 62 13.35 -4.47 -13.80
CA LYS A 62 13.83 -3.08 -13.91
C LYS A 62 14.01 -2.43 -12.53
N LYS A 63 14.86 -3.03 -11.70
CA LYS A 63 14.99 -2.71 -10.26
C LYS A 63 15.42 -1.28 -9.96
N ASP A 64 16.30 -0.70 -10.77
CA ASP A 64 16.78 0.67 -10.56
C ASP A 64 15.68 1.70 -10.84
N GLU A 65 14.91 1.51 -11.90
CA GLU A 65 13.76 2.35 -12.23
C GLU A 65 12.67 2.21 -11.17
N ALA A 66 12.36 0.98 -10.77
CA ALA A 66 11.41 0.70 -9.71
C ALA A 66 11.78 1.40 -8.40
N SER A 67 13.05 1.31 -7.99
CA SER A 67 13.52 1.90 -6.74
C SER A 67 13.41 3.43 -6.73
N LYS A 68 13.80 4.08 -7.84
CA LYS A 68 13.64 5.54 -8.01
C LYS A 68 12.17 5.96 -7.94
N LEU A 69 11.31 5.23 -8.64
CA LEU A 69 9.89 5.54 -8.71
C LEU A 69 9.17 5.28 -7.38
N LYS A 70 9.58 4.25 -6.65
CA LYS A 70 9.09 3.96 -5.30
C LYS A 70 9.45 5.07 -4.33
N ALA A 71 10.69 5.56 -4.36
CA ALA A 71 11.09 6.72 -3.57
C ALA A 71 10.27 7.97 -3.93
N GLU A 72 10.06 8.23 -5.22
CA GLU A 72 9.24 9.34 -5.69
C GLU A 72 7.78 9.25 -5.20
N ALA A 73 7.19 8.05 -5.20
CA ALA A 73 5.81 7.83 -4.81
C ALA A 73 5.50 8.37 -3.40
N PHE A 74 6.49 8.35 -2.49
CA PHE A 74 6.32 8.73 -1.09
C PHE A 74 6.65 10.19 -0.78
N THR A 75 7.31 10.94 -1.67
CA THR A 75 7.86 12.28 -1.36
C THR A 75 6.82 13.27 -0.80
N ASN A 76 5.57 13.19 -1.24
CA ASN A 76 4.48 14.07 -0.79
C ASN A 76 3.21 13.28 -0.45
N ALA A 77 3.34 11.98 -0.14
CA ALA A 77 2.19 11.14 0.19
C ALA A 77 1.71 11.46 1.61
N SER A 78 0.39 11.59 1.80
CA SER A 78 -0.16 11.72 3.15
C SER A 78 -0.12 10.37 3.88
N GLU A 79 -0.14 10.40 5.22
CA GLU A 79 -0.22 9.20 6.05
C GLU A 79 -1.35 8.28 5.60
N VAL A 80 -2.53 8.86 5.33
CA VAL A 80 -3.74 8.15 4.91
C VAL A 80 -3.57 7.51 3.54
N ASP A 81 -2.96 8.20 2.59
CA ASP A 81 -2.75 7.65 1.24
C ASP A 81 -1.77 6.48 1.26
N VAL A 82 -0.68 6.59 2.02
CA VAL A 82 0.27 5.50 2.22
C VAL A 82 -0.40 4.31 2.92
N ASN A 83 -1.26 4.59 3.92
CA ASN A 83 -1.97 3.54 4.63
C ASN A 83 -2.95 2.78 3.73
N ASN A 84 -3.73 3.52 2.94
CA ASN A 84 -4.66 2.95 1.97
C ASN A 84 -3.95 2.06 0.94
N LEU A 85 -2.77 2.47 0.46
CA LEU A 85 -1.93 1.64 -0.40
C LEU A 85 -1.52 0.33 0.30
N GLY A 86 -1.09 0.41 1.57
CA GLY A 86 -0.72 -0.78 2.34
C GLY A 86 -1.88 -1.77 2.46
N TYR A 87 -3.09 -1.30 2.80
CA TYR A 87 -4.27 -2.17 2.89
C TYR A 87 -4.72 -2.71 1.53
N GLN A 88 -4.57 -1.96 0.45
CA GLN A 88 -4.85 -2.46 -0.90
C GLN A 88 -3.93 -3.64 -1.25
N LEU A 89 -2.64 -3.55 -0.94
CA LEU A 89 -1.67 -4.63 -1.14
C LEU A 89 -1.99 -5.83 -0.25
N LEU A 90 -2.35 -5.59 1.02
CA LEU A 90 -2.71 -6.62 1.97
C LEU A 90 -3.94 -7.41 1.51
N GLY A 91 -4.99 -6.71 1.06
CA GLY A 91 -6.19 -7.32 0.49
C GLY A 91 -5.93 -8.06 -0.83
N GLY A 92 -4.89 -7.67 -1.56
CA GLY A 92 -4.38 -8.39 -2.74
C GLY A 92 -3.44 -9.56 -2.43
N GLY A 93 -3.22 -9.90 -1.15
CA GLY A 93 -2.34 -10.99 -0.74
C GLY A 93 -0.84 -10.68 -0.88
N LYS A 94 -0.45 -9.45 -1.25
CA LYS A 94 0.93 -8.99 -1.35
C LYS A 94 1.44 -8.55 0.03
N ILE A 95 1.45 -9.50 0.98
CA ILE A 95 1.69 -9.24 2.41
C ILE A 95 3.06 -8.57 2.64
N ASP A 96 4.12 -9.04 1.96
CA ASP A 96 5.46 -8.48 2.13
C ASP A 96 5.55 -7.03 1.61
N ASP A 97 4.95 -6.75 0.45
CA ASP A 97 4.89 -5.41 -0.12
C ASP A 97 4.07 -4.47 0.77
N ALA A 98 2.96 -4.95 1.34
CA ALA A 98 2.15 -4.21 2.30
C ALA A 98 2.94 -3.83 3.55
N ILE A 99 3.70 -4.79 4.13
CA ILE A 99 4.57 -4.53 5.28
C ILE A 99 5.63 -3.48 4.93
N GLU A 100 6.24 -3.54 3.75
CA GLU A 100 7.21 -2.52 3.33
C GLU A 100 6.57 -1.13 3.27
N VAL A 101 5.35 -1.02 2.72
CA VAL A 101 4.60 0.23 2.68
C VAL A 101 4.25 0.73 4.09
N PHE A 102 3.76 -0.14 4.97
CA PHE A 102 3.46 0.24 6.35
C PHE A 102 4.70 0.68 7.11
N LYS A 103 5.84 -0.03 6.95
CA LYS A 103 7.13 0.39 7.51
C LYS A 103 7.50 1.78 6.99
N LYS A 104 7.34 2.03 5.70
CA LYS A 104 7.60 3.36 5.15
C LYS A 104 6.68 4.42 5.77
N ASN A 105 5.42 4.09 6.02
CA ASN A 105 4.49 4.98 6.72
C ASN A 105 4.98 5.32 8.14
N THR A 106 5.51 4.33 8.87
CA THR A 106 6.10 4.56 10.22
C THR A 106 7.35 5.43 10.20
N GLU A 107 8.12 5.44 9.11
CA GLU A 107 9.27 6.32 8.94
C GLU A 107 8.84 7.77 8.64
N LEU A 108 7.77 7.94 7.87
CA LEU A 108 7.25 9.25 7.46
C LEU A 108 6.42 9.93 8.57
N PHE A 109 5.67 9.14 9.35
CA PHE A 109 4.74 9.63 10.37
C PHE A 109 4.91 8.90 11.71
N PRO A 110 6.10 8.95 12.33
CA PRO A 110 6.44 8.12 13.49
C PRO A 110 5.60 8.39 14.75
N GLU A 111 4.93 9.54 14.83
CA GLU A 111 4.11 9.96 15.96
C GLU A 111 2.63 9.54 15.83
N SER A 112 2.21 9.00 14.69
CA SER A 112 0.85 8.50 14.51
C SER A 112 0.72 7.10 15.08
N TRP A 113 -0.23 6.89 15.99
CA TRP A 113 -0.55 5.56 16.48
C TRP A 113 -1.04 4.63 15.36
N ASN A 114 -1.72 5.18 14.35
CA ASN A 114 -2.36 4.43 13.26
C ASN A 114 -1.31 3.73 12.38
N VAL A 115 -0.18 4.35 12.11
CA VAL A 115 0.86 3.73 11.28
C VAL A 115 1.52 2.52 11.96
N TRP A 116 1.67 2.55 13.28
CA TRP A 116 2.18 1.41 14.05
C TRP A 116 1.16 0.29 14.15
N ASP A 117 -0.11 0.64 14.30
CA ASP A 117 -1.23 -0.30 14.27
C ASP A 117 -1.33 -1.02 12.92
N SER A 118 -1.25 -0.28 11.83
CA SER A 118 -1.31 -0.83 10.47
C SER A 118 -0.09 -1.74 10.18
N LEU A 119 1.10 -1.36 10.66
CA LEU A 119 2.28 -2.22 10.59
C LEU A 119 2.10 -3.51 11.40
N ALA A 120 1.49 -3.42 12.59
CA ALA A 120 1.17 -4.59 13.42
C ALA A 120 0.20 -5.53 12.71
N GLU A 121 -0.84 -5.01 12.07
CA GLU A 121 -1.77 -5.78 11.23
C GLU A 121 -1.07 -6.48 10.07
N GLY A 122 -0.14 -5.80 9.40
CA GLY A 122 0.70 -6.40 8.36
C GLY A 122 1.46 -7.63 8.87
N TYR A 123 2.16 -7.50 10.01
CA TYR A 123 2.88 -8.63 10.62
C TYR A 123 1.95 -9.72 11.15
N MET A 124 0.77 -9.37 11.66
CA MET A 124 -0.24 -10.33 12.09
C MET A 124 -0.68 -11.20 10.90
N ASN A 125 -0.96 -10.58 9.74
CA ASN A 125 -1.33 -11.29 8.51
C ASN A 125 -0.19 -12.17 7.97
N LYS A 126 1.08 -11.74 8.14
CA LYS A 126 2.25 -12.57 7.82
C LYS A 126 2.43 -13.77 8.77
N GLY A 127 1.78 -13.76 9.93
CA GLY A 127 1.95 -14.77 10.99
C GLY A 127 3.11 -14.47 11.96
N GLU A 128 3.75 -13.31 11.82
CA GLU A 128 4.84 -12.84 12.69
C GLU A 128 4.29 -12.23 13.98
N LYS A 129 3.63 -13.08 14.79
CA LYS A 129 2.86 -12.66 15.96
C LYS A 129 3.66 -11.83 16.96
N LYS A 130 4.95 -12.15 17.16
CA LYS A 130 5.81 -11.40 18.09
C LYS A 130 5.97 -9.95 17.65
N LEU A 131 6.27 -9.72 16.37
CA LEU A 131 6.39 -8.38 15.81
C LEU A 131 5.04 -7.64 15.83
N ALA A 132 3.94 -8.33 15.53
CA ALA A 132 2.61 -7.76 15.64
C ALA A 132 2.32 -7.26 17.07
N VAL A 133 2.60 -8.06 18.10
CA VAL A 133 2.45 -7.65 19.51
C VAL A 133 3.29 -6.42 19.83
N ASP A 134 4.56 -6.42 19.42
CA ASP A 134 5.47 -5.29 19.71
C ASP A 134 4.95 -3.98 19.11
N TYR A 135 4.48 -4.01 17.86
CA TYR A 135 3.96 -2.82 17.19
C TYR A 135 2.56 -2.40 17.66
N TYR A 136 1.67 -3.34 18.01
CA TYR A 136 0.39 -3.00 18.64
C TYR A 136 0.59 -2.35 20.01
N LYS A 137 1.54 -2.84 20.83
CA LYS A 137 1.87 -2.19 22.11
C LYS A 137 2.40 -0.77 21.91
N LYS A 138 3.21 -0.56 20.87
CA LYS A 138 3.67 0.77 20.49
C LYS A 138 2.49 1.67 20.10
N ALA A 139 1.60 1.20 19.22
CA ALA A 139 0.39 1.93 18.83
C ALA A 139 -0.48 2.28 20.06
N LEU A 140 -0.71 1.32 20.95
CA LEU A 140 -1.52 1.49 22.16
C LEU A 140 -1.02 2.63 23.04
N GLY A 141 0.31 2.78 23.19
CA GLY A 141 0.92 3.84 24.00
C GLY A 141 0.68 5.27 23.47
N MET A 142 0.22 5.42 22.23
CA MET A 142 -0.07 6.71 21.58
C MET A 142 -1.54 6.86 21.18
N ALA A 143 -2.32 5.78 21.25
CA ALA A 143 -3.68 5.75 20.71
C ALA A 143 -4.66 6.54 21.60
N PRO A 144 -5.59 7.30 20.99
CA PRO A 144 -6.68 7.91 21.71
C PRO A 144 -7.57 6.83 22.34
N GLU A 145 -8.22 7.15 23.45
CA GLU A 145 -8.98 6.20 24.28
C GLU A 145 -9.99 5.37 23.46
N ASN A 146 -10.68 6.02 22.50
CA ASN A 146 -11.66 5.37 21.62
C ASN A 146 -11.07 4.34 20.65
N GLN A 147 -9.75 4.23 20.53
CA GLN A 147 -9.03 3.25 19.69
C GLN A 147 -8.35 2.16 20.51
N GLN A 148 -8.13 2.39 21.81
CA GLN A 148 -7.43 1.45 22.67
C GLN A 148 -8.19 0.13 22.83
N GLU A 149 -9.53 0.16 22.85
CA GLU A 149 -10.35 -1.06 22.95
C GLU A 149 -10.09 -2.00 21.76
N ARG A 150 -10.05 -1.47 20.54
CA ARG A 150 -9.76 -2.26 19.34
C ARG A 150 -8.35 -2.84 19.38
N ILE A 151 -7.34 -2.04 19.75
CA ILE A 151 -5.94 -2.49 19.83
C ILE A 151 -5.77 -3.57 20.90
N ASN A 152 -6.39 -3.40 22.07
CA ASN A 152 -6.40 -4.41 23.13
C ASN A 152 -7.08 -5.72 22.69
N GLY A 153 -8.14 -5.62 21.87
CA GLY A 153 -8.75 -6.78 21.22
C GLY A 153 -7.78 -7.55 20.33
N ALA A 154 -7.01 -6.85 19.49
CA ALA A 154 -6.00 -7.46 18.62
C ALA A 154 -4.87 -8.12 19.45
N LEU A 155 -4.37 -7.44 20.49
CA LEU A 155 -3.38 -8.00 21.42
C LEU A 155 -3.88 -9.28 22.11
N ALA A 156 -5.15 -9.29 22.55
CA ALA A 156 -5.76 -10.45 23.17
C ALA A 156 -5.86 -11.65 22.22
N GLN A 157 -6.19 -11.43 20.94
CA GLN A 157 -6.19 -12.49 19.91
C GLN A 157 -4.79 -13.09 19.68
N LEU A 158 -3.75 -12.28 19.89
CA LEU A 158 -2.36 -12.69 19.80
C LEU A 158 -1.82 -13.34 21.09
N GLY A 159 -2.64 -13.43 22.15
CA GLY A 159 -2.23 -13.99 23.45
C GLY A 159 -1.38 -13.04 24.29
N ALA A 160 -1.39 -11.74 23.97
CA ALA A 160 -0.72 -10.70 24.75
C ALA A 160 -1.79 -9.90 25.53
N LYS A 161 -1.82 -10.06 26.85
CA LYS A 161 -2.57 -9.19 27.78
C LYS A 161 -1.62 -8.68 28.85
#